data_AF-A0A962I4S4-F1
#
_entry.id   AF-A0A962I4S4-F1
#
_cell.length_a   1.000
_cell.length_b   1.000
_cell.length_c   1.000
_cell.angle_alpha   90.00
_cell.angle_beta   90.00
_cell.angle_gamma   90.00
#
_symmetry.space_group_name_H-M   'P 1'
#
loop_
_entity.id
_entity.type
_entity.pdbx_description
1 polymer ?
#
loop_
_entity_poly.entity_id
_entity_poly.type
_entity_poly.pdbx_seq_one_letter_code
_entity_poly.pdbx_strand_id
1 'polypeptide(L)'
;MRATLMIALALSLAACSAVSTDPQQWLTPTEAIHAINASPDKAARGHFSFVVQGMGERGDWTFLNSEADYRHPDCLTIRLRTAMVPALEQRLGVSLSALQGRRIAVMGQARRVRI
;
A
#
# COMPACT_ATOMS: atom_id res chain seq x y z
N MET A 1 -43.11 -16.39 44.50
CA MET A 1 -43.07 -16.10 43.05
C MET A 1 -42.64 -14.66 42.86
N ARG A 2 -41.37 -14.44 42.49
CA ARG A 2 -40.78 -13.13 42.21
C ARG A 2 -39.82 -13.33 41.04
N ALA A 3 -40.12 -12.66 39.93
CA ALA A 3 -39.28 -12.55 38.77
C ALA A 3 -37.93 -11.91 39.14
N THR A 4 -36.90 -12.19 38.33
CA THR A 4 -35.92 -11.25 37.73
C THR A 4 -34.50 -11.83 37.74
N LEU A 5 -33.78 -11.63 36.63
CA LEU A 5 -32.30 -11.65 36.49
C LEU A 5 -31.68 -13.07 36.46
N MET A 6 -30.96 -13.53 35.44
CA MET A 6 -29.97 -12.86 34.60
C MET A 6 -29.82 -13.62 33.27
N ILE A 7 -30.26 -13.02 32.17
CA ILE A 7 -29.78 -13.32 30.82
C ILE A 7 -28.61 -12.37 30.60
N ALA A 8 -27.37 -12.82 30.83
CA ALA A 8 -26.17 -12.06 30.47
C ALA A 8 -24.91 -12.93 30.57
N LEU A 9 -24.66 -13.77 29.57
CA LEU A 9 -23.28 -14.17 29.25
C LEU A 9 -23.12 -14.57 27.78
N ALA A 10 -23.55 -13.67 26.89
CA ALA A 10 -23.17 -13.66 25.49
C ALA A 10 -22.47 -12.32 25.25
N LEU A 11 -21.14 -12.32 25.17
CA LEU A 11 -20.30 -11.43 24.34
C LEU A 11 -18.82 -11.64 24.72
N SER A 12 -18.19 -12.65 24.12
CA SER A 12 -16.73 -12.69 24.01
C SER A 12 -16.36 -13.11 22.60
N LEU A 13 -16.79 -12.30 21.61
CA LEU A 13 -16.13 -12.28 20.30
C LEU A 13 -14.83 -11.51 20.46
N ALA A 14 -13.79 -12.19 20.97
CA ALA A 14 -12.42 -11.78 20.73
C ALA A 14 -12.08 -12.15 19.27
N ALA A 15 -12.54 -11.33 18.32
CA ALA A 15 -12.05 -11.38 16.95
C ALA A 15 -10.66 -10.71 16.94
N CYS A 16 -9.64 -11.44 17.39
CA CYS A 16 -8.27 -11.13 17.03
C CYS A 16 -8.13 -11.40 15.54
N SER A 17 -8.33 -10.38 14.70
CA SER A 17 -7.94 -10.43 13.29
C SER A 17 -6.41 -10.49 13.24
N ALA A 18 -5.86 -11.70 13.39
CA ALA A 18 -4.47 -11.95 13.04
C ALA A 18 -4.35 -11.72 11.54
N VAL A 19 -3.66 -10.65 11.15
CA VAL A 19 -3.24 -10.46 9.76
C VAL A 19 -2.37 -11.65 9.40
N SER A 20 -2.91 -12.55 8.57
CA SER A 20 -2.18 -13.69 8.04
C SER A 20 -0.90 -13.17 7.39
N THR A 21 0.25 -13.55 7.92
CA THR A 21 1.55 -13.20 7.34
C THR A 21 1.87 -14.24 6.27
N ASP A 22 1.07 -14.30 5.20
CA ASP A 22 1.46 -15.05 4.01
C ASP A 22 2.56 -14.24 3.29
N PRO A 23 3.79 -14.78 3.16
CA PRO A 23 4.89 -14.12 2.44
C PRO A 23 4.53 -13.78 0.98
N GLN A 24 3.49 -14.40 0.45
CA GLN A 24 2.98 -14.23 -0.91
C GLN A 24 1.75 -13.30 -0.99
N GLN A 25 1.30 -12.70 0.12
CA GLN A 25 0.20 -11.72 0.10
C GLN A 25 0.65 -10.38 -0.49
N TRP A 26 -0.06 -9.93 -1.51
CA TRP A 26 0.19 -8.64 -2.16
C TRP A 26 -0.68 -7.59 -1.46
N LEU A 27 -0.04 -6.63 -0.82
CA LEU A 27 -0.72 -5.54 -0.13
C LEU A 27 -1.25 -4.53 -1.14
N THR A 28 -2.54 -4.24 -1.03
CA THR A 28 -3.16 -3.07 -1.67
C THR A 28 -2.67 -1.77 -1.02
N PRO A 29 -2.86 -0.58 -1.65
CA PRO A 29 -2.52 0.70 -1.04
C PRO A 29 -3.13 0.88 0.35
N THR A 30 -4.42 0.60 0.49
CA THR A 30 -5.15 0.70 1.76
C THR A 30 -4.54 -0.19 2.84
N GLU A 31 -4.27 -1.47 2.55
CA GLU A 31 -3.65 -2.39 3.51
C GLU A 31 -2.23 -1.96 3.89
N ALA A 32 -1.43 -1.52 2.91
CA ALA A 32 -0.08 -1.01 3.15
C ALA A 32 -0.11 0.21 4.06
N ILE A 33 -1.02 1.15 3.82
CA ILE A 33 -1.18 2.37 4.61
C ILE A 33 -1.67 2.06 6.02
N HIS A 34 -2.64 1.16 6.17
CA HIS A 34 -3.04 0.67 7.50
C HIS A 34 -1.87 0.04 8.25
N ALA A 35 -1.07 -0.81 7.59
CA ALA A 35 0.10 -1.43 8.20
C ALA A 35 1.15 -0.39 8.64
N ILE A 36 1.40 0.64 7.82
CA ILE A 36 2.32 1.74 8.16
C ILE A 36 1.76 2.59 9.31
N ASN A 37 0.46 2.90 9.30
CA ASN A 37 -0.16 3.70 10.36
C ASN A 37 -0.20 2.97 11.70
N ALA A 38 -0.30 1.63 11.70
CA ALA A 38 -0.20 0.81 12.90
C ALA A 38 1.23 0.76 13.48
N SER A 39 2.26 1.12 12.70
CA SER A 39 3.65 1.18 13.15
C SER A 39 4.42 2.29 12.42
N PRO A 40 4.16 3.58 12.71
CA PRO A 40 4.66 4.71 11.91
C PRO A 40 6.19 4.80 11.83
N ASP A 41 6.89 4.33 12.86
CA ASP A 41 8.35 4.32 12.93
C ASP A 41 8.98 3.15 12.15
N LYS A 42 8.17 2.24 11.59
CA LYS A 42 8.63 1.07 10.85
C LYS A 42 8.20 1.15 9.40
N ALA A 43 9.13 0.82 8.49
CA ALA A 43 8.80 0.59 7.10
C ALA A 43 8.09 -0.77 6.96
N ALA A 44 6.96 -0.79 6.26
CA ALA A 44 6.30 -2.02 5.85
C ALA A 44 7.09 -2.64 4.69
N ARG A 45 7.66 -3.83 4.91
CA ARG A 45 8.29 -4.65 3.86
C ARG A 45 7.26 -5.59 3.27
N GLY A 46 7.20 -5.70 1.95
CA GLY A 46 6.30 -6.65 1.31
C GLY A 46 6.22 -6.53 -0.20
N HIS A 47 5.28 -7.29 -0.76
CA HIS A 47 4.81 -7.15 -2.13
C HIS A 47 3.61 -6.21 -2.13
N PHE A 48 3.60 -5.25 -3.03
CA PHE A 48 2.54 -4.24 -3.17
C PHE A 48 1.93 -4.35 -4.56
N SER A 49 0.61 -4.23 -4.66
CA SER A 49 -0.09 -4.23 -5.94
C SER A 49 -1.13 -3.13 -6.02
N PHE A 50 -1.05 -2.34 -7.08
CA PHE A 50 -1.99 -1.26 -7.33
C PHE A 50 -2.02 -0.87 -8.81
N VAL A 51 -3.07 -0.16 -9.20
CA VAL A 51 -3.18 0.46 -10.53
C VAL A 51 -2.47 1.81 -10.48
N VAL A 52 -1.58 2.08 -11.44
CA VAL A 52 -0.93 3.39 -11.53
C VAL A 52 -1.96 4.40 -12.04
N GLN A 53 -2.43 5.29 -11.18
CA GLN A 53 -3.40 6.34 -11.54
C GLN A 53 -2.70 7.66 -11.88
N GLY A 54 -1.57 7.94 -11.25
CA GLY A 54 -0.80 9.16 -11.46
C GLY A 54 0.68 8.89 -11.69
N MET A 55 1.33 9.78 -12.42
CA MET A 55 2.78 9.79 -12.63
C MET A 55 3.31 11.20 -12.44
N GLY A 56 4.57 11.34 -12.07
CA GLY A 56 5.21 12.64 -11.94
C GLY A 56 6.71 12.56 -11.88
N GLU A 57 7.37 13.71 -12.05
CA GLU A 57 8.81 13.85 -11.98
C GLU A 57 9.19 15.10 -11.17
N ARG A 58 10.25 15.00 -10.38
CA ARG A 58 10.79 16.14 -9.62
C ARG A 58 12.28 15.94 -9.36
N GLY A 59 13.12 16.72 -10.04
CA GLY A 59 14.56 16.56 -10.00
C GLY A 59 14.95 15.16 -10.50
N ASP A 60 15.81 14.46 -9.76
CA ASP A 60 16.29 13.11 -10.14
C ASP A 60 15.34 11.97 -9.78
N TRP A 61 14.06 12.27 -9.54
CA TRP A 61 13.05 11.30 -9.09
C TRP A 61 11.86 11.27 -10.03
N THR A 62 11.48 10.04 -10.38
CA THR A 62 10.23 9.71 -11.06
C THR A 62 9.31 8.95 -10.10
N PHE A 63 8.02 9.23 -10.18
CA PHE A 63 7.00 8.76 -9.25
C PHE A 63 5.87 8.04 -9.99
N LEU A 64 5.42 6.91 -9.44
CA LEU A 64 4.19 6.22 -9.86
C LEU A 64 3.25 6.15 -8.65
N ASN A 65 2.02 6.63 -8.80
CA ASN A 65 1.07 6.83 -7.72
C ASN A 65 -0.14 5.92 -7.87
N SER A 66 -0.63 5.38 -6.76
CA SER A 66 -1.91 4.65 -6.74
C SER A 66 -3.12 5.56 -6.90
N GLU A 67 -2.96 6.86 -6.66
CA GLU A 67 -4.00 7.89 -6.80
C GLU A 67 -3.61 8.92 -7.86
N ALA A 68 -4.61 9.55 -8.48
CA ALA A 68 -4.39 10.60 -9.47
C ALA A 68 -3.74 11.84 -8.84
N ASP A 69 -4.19 12.22 -7.64
CA ASP A 69 -3.53 13.21 -6.80
C ASP A 69 -2.65 12.53 -5.75
N TYR A 70 -1.34 12.75 -5.83
CA TYR A 70 -0.37 12.18 -4.89
C TYR A 70 -0.51 12.70 -3.45
N ARG A 71 -1.26 13.79 -3.24
CA ARG A 71 -1.55 14.36 -1.93
C ARG A 71 -2.70 13.65 -1.22
N HIS A 72 -3.39 12.76 -1.92
CA HIS A 72 -4.45 11.96 -1.32
C HIS A 72 -3.89 11.15 -0.14
N PRO A 73 -4.56 11.11 1.03
CA PRO A 73 -4.05 10.41 2.21
C PRO A 73 -3.84 8.91 1.98
N ASP A 74 -4.57 8.33 1.02
CA ASP A 74 -4.49 6.92 0.64
C ASP A 74 -3.54 6.64 -0.54
N CYS A 75 -2.71 7.62 -0.94
CA CYS A 75 -1.78 7.45 -2.04
C CYS A 75 -0.53 6.65 -1.63
N LEU A 76 -0.34 5.49 -2.25
CA LEU A 76 0.92 4.77 -2.25
C LEU A 76 1.74 5.18 -3.47
N THR A 77 2.95 5.68 -3.22
CA THR A 77 3.87 6.16 -4.27
C THR A 77 5.11 5.29 -4.35
N ILE A 78 5.39 4.76 -5.54
CA ILE A 78 6.71 4.26 -5.90
C ILE A 78 7.57 5.45 -6.28
N ARG A 79 8.75 5.55 -5.65
CA ARG A 79 9.78 6.54 -6.00
C ARG A 79 11.00 5.81 -6.54
N LEU A 80 11.40 6.12 -7.76
CA LEU A 80 12.61 5.58 -8.40
C LEU A 80 13.49 6.70 -8.94
N ARG A 81 14.80 6.46 -9.02
CA ARG A 81 15.74 7.39 -9.65
C ARG A 81 15.40 7.52 -11.13
N THR A 82 15.28 8.74 -11.65
CA THR A 82 14.99 8.99 -13.07
C THR A 82 16.04 8.35 -13.98
N ALA A 83 17.31 8.34 -13.55
CA ALA A 83 18.39 7.64 -14.25
C ALA A 83 18.18 6.11 -14.44
N MET A 84 17.31 5.48 -13.64
CA MET A 84 16.97 4.06 -13.78
C MET A 84 15.84 3.79 -14.76
N VAL A 85 15.08 4.82 -15.16
CA VAL A 85 13.91 4.67 -16.03
C VAL A 85 14.27 4.00 -17.36
N PRO A 86 15.33 4.39 -18.10
CA PRO A 86 15.65 3.73 -19.36
C PRO A 86 15.95 2.24 -19.20
N ALA A 87 16.67 1.85 -18.15
CA ALA A 87 16.97 0.46 -17.86
C ALA A 87 15.71 -0.33 -17.45
N LEU A 88 14.79 0.30 -16.73
CA LEU A 88 13.51 -0.31 -16.36
C LEU A 88 12.62 -0.50 -17.60
N GLU A 89 12.49 0.52 -18.44
CA GLU A 89 11.72 0.46 -19.69
C GLU A 89 12.26 -0.62 -20.64
N GLN A 90 13.60 -0.71 -20.78
CA GLN A 90 14.24 -1.76 -21.57
C GLN A 90 13.89 -3.16 -21.04
N ARG A 91 13.84 -3.34 -19.72
CA ARG A 91 13.46 -4.62 -19.10
C ARG A 91 11.97 -4.93 -19.22
N LEU A 92 11.11 -3.91 -19.21
CA LEU A 92 9.67 -4.06 -19.34
C LEU A 92 9.23 -4.20 -20.81
N GLY A 93 10.05 -3.77 -21.76
CA GLY A 93 9.71 -3.72 -23.18
C GLY A 93 8.65 -2.67 -23.54
N VAL A 94 8.35 -1.76 -22.61
CA VAL A 94 7.37 -0.67 -22.76
C VAL A 94 7.89 0.59 -22.09
N SER A 95 7.41 1.75 -22.53
CA SER A 95 7.67 3.00 -21.81
C SER A 95 7.02 2.98 -20.43
N LEU A 96 7.58 3.73 -19.50
CA LEU A 96 7.06 3.84 -18.14
C LEU A 96 5.67 4.50 -18.16
N SER A 97 5.45 5.44 -19.08
CA SER A 97 4.14 6.07 -19.31
C SER A 97 3.05 5.07 -19.69
N ALA A 98 3.39 3.96 -20.34
CA ALA A 98 2.42 2.92 -20.68
C ALA A 98 1.90 2.14 -19.45
N LEU A 99 2.51 2.33 -18.27
CA LEU A 99 2.03 1.76 -17.01
C LEU A 99 0.83 2.51 -16.43
N GLN A 100 0.54 3.75 -16.85
CA GLN A 100 -0.63 4.47 -16.39
C GLN A 100 -1.92 3.71 -16.76
N GLY A 101 -2.83 3.55 -15.79
CA GLY A 101 -4.02 2.71 -15.89
C GLY A 101 -3.76 1.20 -15.78
N ARG A 102 -2.51 0.75 -15.65
CA ARG A 102 -2.18 -0.67 -15.49
C ARG A 102 -1.94 -1.04 -14.04
N ARG A 103 -2.33 -2.27 -13.69
CA ARG A 103 -1.96 -2.89 -12.41
C ARG A 103 -0.51 -3.34 -12.45
N ILE A 104 0.25 -2.94 -11.44
CA ILE A 104 1.65 -3.32 -11.25
C ILE A 104 1.84 -4.07 -9.94
N ALA A 105 2.97 -4.74 -9.84
CA ALA A 105 3.44 -5.45 -8.66
C ALA A 105 4.84 -4.99 -8.33
N VAL A 106 5.10 -4.63 -7.08
CA VAL A 106 6.43 -4.19 -6.66
C VAL A 106 6.77 -4.80 -5.31
N MET A 107 7.97 -5.35 -5.19
CA MET A 107 8.54 -5.75 -3.91
C MET A 107 9.38 -4.59 -3.36
N GLY A 108 9.18 -4.22 -2.09
CA GLY A 108 9.96 -3.12 -1.53
C GLY A 108 9.66 -2.78 -0.07
N GLN A 109 9.96 -1.53 0.28
CA GLN A 109 9.71 -0.94 1.59
C GLN A 109 8.84 0.29 1.41
N ALA A 110 7.65 0.27 2.02
CA ALA A 110 6.76 1.41 2.09
C ALA A 110 6.89 2.09 3.46
N ARG A 111 6.88 3.43 3.48
CA ARG A 111 6.98 4.23 4.71
C ARG A 111 6.23 5.54 4.53
N ARG A 112 5.83 6.15 5.64
CA ARG A 112 5.25 7.49 5.63
C ARG A 112 6.34 8.52 5.33
N VAL A 113 6.04 9.45 4.42
CA VAL A 113 6.92 10.57 4.05
C VAL A 113 6.13 11.87 4.25
N ARG A 114 6.76 12.89 4.84
CA ARG A 114 6.20 14.25 4.87
C ARG A 114 6.55 14.93 3.56
N ILE A 115 5.54 15.48 2.89
CA ILE A 115 5.63 16.19 1.60
C ILE A 115 5.29 17.67 1.78
#